data_AF-A0A2T0GRE3-F1
#
_entry.id   AF-A0A2T0GRE3-F1
#
_cell.length_a   1.000
_cell.length_b   1.000
_cell.length_c   1.000
_cell.angle_alpha   90.00
_cell.angle_beta   90.00
_cell.angle_gamma   90.00
#
_symmetry.space_group_name_H-M   'P 1'
#
loop_
_entity.id
_entity.type
_entity.pdbx_description
1 polymer ?
#
loop_
_entity_poly.entity_id
_entity_poly.type
_entity_poly.pdbx_seq_one_letter_code
_entity_poly.pdbx_strand_id
1 'polypeptide(L)'
;MSTRYAVTEHTMLTLLYAAPASTADLREAPLDGLARFVGQVARNMPDRMLADMERGLARVAREGGPLFDPQRYTLVQARVTALAPLLAARVGGHAGRHPIQDCPDICWSN
;
A
#
# COMPACT_ATOMS: atom_id res chain seq x y z
N MET A 1 -7.20 18.50 -13.39
CA MET A 1 -6.29 17.38 -13.73
C MET A 1 -5.98 16.66 -12.43
N SER A 2 -6.56 15.47 -12.20
CA SER A 2 -6.19 14.66 -11.02
C SER A 2 -4.80 14.08 -11.26
N THR A 3 -3.82 14.61 -10.54
CA THR A 3 -2.58 13.89 -10.26
C THR A 3 -2.97 12.61 -9.53
N ARG A 4 -3.15 11.50 -10.26
CA ARG A 4 -3.31 10.18 -9.64
C ARG A 4 -2.03 9.92 -8.85
N TYR A 5 -2.08 10.15 -7.55
CA TYR A 5 -0.98 9.85 -6.66
C TYR A 5 -0.58 8.39 -6.85
N ALA A 6 0.71 8.16 -7.11
CA ALA A 6 1.27 6.82 -7.03
C ALA A 6 1.02 6.30 -5.60
N VAL A 7 0.46 5.10 -5.47
CA VAL A 7 0.24 4.48 -4.17
C VAL A 7 1.61 4.27 -3.51
N THR A 8 1.88 5.02 -2.45
CA THR A 8 3.13 4.93 -1.67
C THR A 8 2.98 3.93 -0.51
N GLU A 9 4.08 3.58 0.15
CA GLU A 9 4.03 2.81 1.40
C GLU A 9 3.23 3.52 2.49
N HIS A 10 3.36 4.85 2.58
CA HIS A 10 2.59 5.65 3.54
C HIS A 10 1.09 5.62 3.23
N THR A 11 0.73 5.65 1.94
CA THR A 11 -0.65 5.48 1.47
C THR A 11 -1.19 4.09 1.84
N MET A 12 -0.41 3.03 1.59
CA MET A 12 -0.81 1.67 1.97
C MET A 12 -1.03 1.54 3.47
N LEU A 13 -0.08 2.01 4.27
CA LEU A 13 -0.12 1.99 5.72
C LEU A 13 -1.37 2.72 6.24
N THR A 14 -1.63 3.91 5.69
CA THR A 14 -2.79 4.74 6.06
C THR A 14 -4.11 4.04 5.76
N LEU A 15 -4.27 3.52 4.54
CA LEU A 15 -5.52 2.89 4.12
C LEU A 15 -5.77 1.56 4.83
N LEU A 16 -4.73 0.76 5.07
CA LEU A 16 -4.87 -0.51 5.78
C LEU A 16 -5.09 -0.31 7.29
N TYR A 17 -4.47 0.72 7.89
CA TYR A 17 -4.73 1.05 9.29
C TYR A 17 -6.18 1.50 9.50
N ALA A 18 -6.68 2.34 8.61
CA ALA A 18 -8.05 2.86 8.64
C ALA A 18 -9.11 1.86 8.12
N ALA A 19 -8.70 0.69 7.62
CA ALA A 19 -9.63 -0.28 7.05
C ALA A 19 -10.64 -0.76 8.11
N PRO A 20 -11.93 -0.92 7.76
CA PRO A 20 -12.96 -1.45 8.66
C PRO A 20 -12.85 -2.99 8.79
N ALA A 21 -11.65 -3.49 9.02
CA ALA A 21 -11.32 -4.90 9.20
C ALA A 21 -10.71 -5.09 10.58
N SER A 22 -11.03 -6.23 11.24
CA SER A 22 -10.40 -6.54 12.52
C SER A 22 -8.90 -6.80 12.35
N THR A 23 -8.15 -6.73 13.45
CA THR A 23 -6.72 -7.08 13.43
C THR A 23 -6.48 -8.53 13.01
N ALA A 24 -7.42 -9.44 13.28
CA ALA A 24 -7.35 -10.83 12.81
C ALA A 24 -7.55 -10.91 11.30
N ASP A 25 -8.56 -10.23 10.76
CA ASP A 25 -8.83 -10.21 9.31
C ASP A 25 -7.65 -9.64 8.52
N LEU A 26 -7.03 -8.57 9.01
CA LEU A 26 -5.83 -7.98 8.37
C LEU A 26 -4.63 -8.93 8.35
N ARG A 27 -4.51 -9.79 9.38
CA ARG A 27 -3.44 -10.78 9.48
C ARG A 27 -3.63 -11.91 8.48
N GLU A 28 -4.86 -12.40 8.36
CA GLU A 28 -5.22 -13.59 7.57
C GLU A 28 -5.52 -13.26 6.11
N ALA A 29 -5.86 -12.01 5.79
CA ALA A 29 -6.16 -11.60 4.43
C ALA A 29 -5.01 -11.95 3.46
N PRO A 30 -5.29 -12.39 2.23
CA PRO A 30 -4.25 -12.61 1.22
C PRO A 30 -3.64 -11.28 0.77
N LEU A 31 -2.33 -11.26 0.49
CA LEU A 31 -1.62 -10.04 0.06
C LEU A 31 -2.23 -9.44 -1.22
N ASP A 32 -2.62 -10.25 -2.20
CA ASP A 32 -3.31 -9.76 -3.40
C ASP A 32 -4.65 -9.09 -3.09
N GLY A 33 -5.38 -9.58 -2.08
CA GLY A 33 -6.62 -8.96 -1.61
C GLY A 33 -6.38 -7.59 -1.00
N LEU A 34 -5.33 -7.47 -0.17
CA LEU A 34 -4.93 -6.19 0.43
C LEU A 34 -4.46 -5.20 -0.65
N ALA A 35 -3.66 -5.64 -1.63
CA ALA A 35 -3.23 -4.80 -2.74
C ALA A 35 -4.41 -4.28 -3.57
N ARG A 36 -5.39 -5.14 -3.88
CA ARG A 36 -6.61 -4.75 -4.59
C ARG A 36 -7.42 -3.74 -3.80
N PHE A 37 -7.60 -3.98 -2.50
CA PHE A 37 -8.29 -3.05 -1.60
C PHE A 37 -7.64 -1.67 -1.61
N VAL A 38 -6.33 -1.60 -1.36
CA VAL A 38 -5.57 -0.33 -1.38
C VAL A 38 -5.74 0.38 -2.71
N GLY A 39 -5.52 -0.32 -3.83
CA GLY A 39 -5.63 0.28 -5.17
C GLY A 39 -7.03 0.81 -5.47
N GLN A 40 -8.07 0.10 -5.06
CA GLN A 40 -9.47 0.51 -5.27
C GLN A 40 -9.84 1.71 -4.38
N VAL A 41 -9.45 1.70 -3.10
CA VAL A 41 -9.73 2.80 -2.19
C VAL A 41 -8.96 4.05 -2.60
N ALA A 42 -7.65 3.93 -2.87
CA ALA A 42 -6.83 5.05 -3.32
C ALA A 42 -7.35 5.68 -4.63
N ARG A 43 -7.87 4.87 -5.56
CA ARG A 43 -8.44 5.37 -6.83
C ARG A 43 -9.74 6.15 -6.64
N ASN A 44 -10.56 5.78 -5.66
CA ASN A 44 -11.89 6.35 -5.47
C ASN A 44 -11.92 7.46 -4.39
N MET A 45 -10.86 7.56 -3.58
CA MET A 45 -10.76 8.55 -2.52
C MET A 45 -10.32 9.91 -3.07
N PRO A 46 -10.96 11.02 -2.66
CA PRO A 46 -10.46 12.35 -3.01
C PRO A 46 -9.06 12.62 -2.44
N ASP A 47 -8.16 13.18 -3.25
CA ASP A 47 -6.76 13.42 -2.87
C ASP A 47 -6.61 14.17 -1.54
N ARG A 48 -7.47 15.19 -1.31
CA ARG A 48 -7.47 15.96 -0.05
C ARG A 48 -7.78 15.08 1.16
N MET A 49 -8.75 14.16 1.03
CA MET A 49 -9.14 13.26 2.12
C MET A 49 -8.01 12.28 2.43
N LEU A 50 -7.35 11.74 1.40
CA LEU A 50 -6.19 10.87 1.57
C LEU A 50 -5.04 11.59 2.27
N ALA A 51 -4.70 12.81 1.83
CA ALA A 51 -3.65 13.62 2.44
C ALA A 51 -3.98 13.99 3.91
N ASP A 52 -5.25 14.24 4.23
CA ASP A 52 -5.70 14.50 5.61
C ASP A 52 -5.54 13.25 6.49
N MET A 53 -5.90 12.07 5.98
CA MET A 53 -5.70 10.80 6.68
C MET A 53 -4.22 10.48 6.89
N GLU A 54 -3.39 10.67 5.88
CA GLU A 54 -1.94 10.44 5.94
C GLU A 54 -1.26 11.34 6.97
N ARG A 55 -1.66 12.61 7.03
CA ARG A 55 -1.18 13.55 8.07
C ARG A 55 -1.68 13.17 9.46
N GLY A 56 -2.96 12.78 9.57
CA GLY A 56 -3.56 12.32 10.82
C GLY A 56 -2.85 11.12 11.40
N LEU A 57 -2.61 10.08 10.59
CA LEU A 57 -1.91 8.88 11.02
C LEU A 57 -0.46 9.18 11.42
N ALA A 58 0.26 10.00 10.63
CA ALA A 58 1.64 10.38 10.96
C ALA A 58 1.74 11.11 12.31
N ARG A 59 0.75 11.96 12.62
CA ARG A 59 0.66 12.64 13.92
C ARG A 59 0.40 11.66 15.04
N VAL A 60 -0.62 10.82 14.90
CA VAL A 60 -1.02 9.87 15.97
C VAL A 60 0.06 8.80 16.21
N ALA A 61 0.76 8.35 15.16
CA ALA A 61 1.88 7.41 15.31
C ALA A 61 3.07 8.02 16.07
N ARG A 62 3.25 9.35 16.01
CA ARG A 62 4.31 10.06 16.74
C ARG A 62 3.93 10.43 18.17
N GLU A 63 2.72 10.97 18.34
CA GLU A 63 2.27 11.58 19.60
C GLU A 63 1.49 10.58 20.47
N GLY A 64 1.08 9.45 19.90
CA GLY A 64 0.09 8.57 20.50
C GLY A 64 -1.32 9.18 20.45
N GLY A 65 -2.30 8.44 20.95
CA GLY A 65 -3.66 8.93 21.05
C GLY A 65 -4.57 7.89 21.70
N PRO A 66 -5.73 8.30 22.24
CA PRO A 66 -6.63 7.39 22.95
C PRO A 66 -7.19 6.28 22.06
N LEU A 67 -7.22 6.49 20.74
CA LEU A 67 -7.69 5.52 19.74
C LEU A 67 -6.52 4.87 18.97
N PHE A 68 -5.28 5.21 19.29
CA PHE A 68 -4.13 4.62 18.62
C PHE A 68 -3.90 3.21 19.16
N ASP A 69 -4.01 2.22 18.28
CA ASP A 69 -3.62 0.84 18.56
C ASP A 69 -2.21 0.56 18.00
N PRO A 70 -1.18 0.44 18.86
CA PRO A 70 0.18 0.14 18.43
C PRO A 70 0.32 -1.27 17.83
N GLN A 71 -0.44 -2.25 18.33
CA GLN A 71 -0.36 -3.63 17.85
C GLN A 71 -0.90 -3.73 16.43
N ARG A 72 -2.04 -3.07 16.17
CA ARG A 72 -2.58 -2.93 14.81
C ARG A 72 -1.60 -2.19 13.91
N TYR A 73 -0.99 -1.11 14.39
CA TYR A 73 -0.04 -0.34 13.60
C TYR A 73 1.17 -1.19 13.17
N THR A 74 1.79 -1.94 14.10
CA THR A 74 2.91 -2.85 13.80
C THR A 74 2.49 -3.96 12.84
N LEU A 75 1.29 -4.55 13.01
CA LEU A 75 0.77 -5.53 12.06
C LEU A 75 0.67 -4.93 10.66
N VAL A 76 0.04 -3.77 10.53
CA VAL A 76 -0.15 -3.12 9.23
C VAL A 76 1.21 -2.79 8.60
N GLN A 77 2.18 -2.28 9.36
CA GLN A 77 3.54 -2.08 8.85
C GLN A 77 4.13 -3.37 8.26
N ALA A 78 4.06 -4.49 8.99
CA ALA A 78 4.55 -5.78 8.50
C ALA A 78 3.83 -6.23 7.21
N ARG A 79 2.51 -5.99 7.11
CA ARG A 79 1.73 -6.28 5.89
C ARG A 79 2.15 -5.40 4.72
N VAL A 80 2.37 -4.10 4.96
CA VAL A 80 2.85 -3.15 3.94
C VAL A 80 4.24 -3.54 3.44
N THR A 81 5.16 -3.91 4.34
CA THR A 81 6.49 -4.40 3.96
C THR A 81 6.41 -5.65 3.07
N ALA A 82 5.47 -6.57 3.33
CA ALA A 82 5.24 -7.72 2.48
C ALA A 82 4.58 -7.37 1.12
N LEU A 83 3.82 -6.27 1.05
CA LEU A 83 3.16 -5.79 -0.16
C LEU A 83 4.09 -4.98 -1.07
N ALA A 84 5.05 -4.24 -0.51
CA ALA A 84 5.91 -3.33 -1.27
C ALA A 84 6.60 -3.98 -2.49
N PRO A 85 7.19 -5.19 -2.39
CA PRO A 85 7.78 -5.87 -3.55
C PRO A 85 6.76 -6.22 -4.64
N LEU A 86 5.53 -6.56 -4.26
CA LEU A 86 4.46 -6.94 -5.20
C LEU A 86 3.94 -5.73 -5.99
N LEU A 87 3.92 -4.55 -5.38
CA LEU A 87 3.57 -3.31 -6.05
C LEU A 87 4.71 -2.79 -6.92
N ALA A 88 5.97 -2.92 -6.49
CA ALA A 88 7.13 -2.59 -7.33
C ALA A 88 7.14 -3.43 -8.63
N ALA A 89 6.74 -4.71 -8.56
CA ALA A 89 6.58 -5.57 -9.73
C ALA A 89 5.38 -5.19 -10.61
N ARG A 90 4.25 -4.74 -10.03
CA ARG A 90 3.01 -4.39 -10.77
C ARG A 90 2.98 -2.98 -11.37
N VAL A 91 3.64 -2.00 -10.75
CA VAL A 91 3.69 -0.60 -11.23
C VAL A 91 4.69 -0.45 -12.38
N GLY A 92 5.41 -1.52 -12.72
CA GLY A 92 6.48 -1.48 -13.69
C GLY A 92 7.70 -0.86 -13.04
N GLY A 93 8.78 -1.63 -13.00
CA GLY A 93 10.10 -1.03 -12.92
C GLY A 93 10.20 0.01 -14.02
N HIS A 94 10.02 1.28 -13.67
CA HIS A 94 10.53 2.40 -14.44
C HIS A 94 11.58 3.09 -13.59
N ALA A 95 12.63 2.33 -13.29
CA ALA A 95 13.94 2.72 -13.79
C ALA A 95 14.22 2.05 -15.15
N GLY A 96 13.35 2.29 -16.15
CA GLY A 96 13.72 2.38 -17.56
C GLY A 96 14.01 1.15 -18.42
N ARG A 97 13.55 -0.08 -18.15
CA ARG A 97 13.74 -1.20 -19.10
C ARG A 97 12.53 -2.13 -19.26
N HIS A 98 12.32 -2.56 -20.50
CA HIS A 98 11.33 -3.58 -20.86
C HIS A 98 11.88 -4.98 -20.49
N PRO A 99 11.05 -5.96 -20.07
CA PRO A 99 11.54 -7.30 -19.69
C PRO A 99 12.40 -8.01 -20.75
N ILE A 100 12.07 -7.79 -22.04
CA ILE A 100 12.88 -8.26 -23.19
C ILE A 100 14.29 -7.65 -23.22
N GLN A 101 14.49 -6.47 -22.66
CA GLN A 101 15.79 -5.80 -22.58
C GLN A 101 16.66 -6.30 -21.41
N ASP A 102 16.06 -6.92 -20.39
CA ASP A 102 16.79 -7.42 -19.22
C ASP A 102 17.23 -8.88 -19.38
N CYS A 103 16.58 -9.66 -20.25
CA CYS A 103 16.96 -11.05 -20.56
C CYS A 103 16.65 -11.40 -22.03
N PRO A 104 17.51 -11.00 -22.98
CA PRO A 104 17.27 -11.23 -24.42
C PRO A 104 17.42 -12.70 -24.85
N ASP A 105 18.15 -13.53 -24.11
CA ASP A 105 18.44 -14.92 -24.48
C ASP A 105 17.49 -15.95 -23.84
N ILE A 106 16.60 -15.50 -22.95
CA ILE A 106 15.60 -16.39 -22.37
C ILE A 106 14.50 -16.55 -23.42
N CYS A 107 14.36 -17.75 -23.98
CA CYS A 107 13.17 -18.14 -24.71
C CYS A 107 11.98 -18.15 -23.74
N TRP A 108 11.28 -17.02 -23.64
CA TRP A 108 10.04 -16.90 -22.91
C TRP A 108 9.00 -17.77 -23.61
N SER A 109 8.75 -18.95 -23.05
CA SER A 109 7.57 -19.76 -23.40
C SER A 109 6.37 -19.21 -22.64
N ASN A 110 5.20 -19.19 -23.29
CA ASN A 110 3.92 -18.72 -22.74
C ASN A 110 3.62 -19.23 -21.32
#